data_AF-A0A6A6M5H5-F1
#
_entry.id   AF-A0A6A6M5H5-F1
#
_cell.length_a   1.000
_cell.length_b   1.000
_cell.length_c   1.000
_cell.angle_alpha   90.00
_cell.angle_beta   90.00
_cell.angle_gamma   90.00
#
_symmetry.space_group_name_H-M   'P 1'
#
loop_
_entity.id
_entity.type
_entity.pdbx_description
1 polymer ?
#
loop_
_entity_poly.entity_id
_entity_poly.type
_entity_poly.pdbx_seq_one_letter_code
_entity_poly.pdbx_strand_id
1 'polypeptide(L)'
;MNVMDYACKCRFQGKTFQAPPAILTVCRTRKSADQQERSEVKIEETRLLTASTIKKAREMADINELRNARYMLFESHISLEDADVESNPLVKMLKSEQQQLLQLMKSQEIYEKQGRPFALSSETSHDRQRFAARGDVESLRLFATPRMDKYLKQAKSFDEDPSKPLPSVDEDEKEELAANPLAPIAGAISFYLQLAMKP
;
A
#
# COMPACT_ATOMS: atom_id res chain seq x y z
N MET A 1 12.55 -26.32 16.15
CA MET A 1 12.39 -25.76 14.80
C MET A 1 10.91 -25.55 14.62
N ASN A 2 10.46 -24.31 14.50
CA ASN A 2 9.03 -24.04 14.30
C ASN A 2 8.82 -23.76 12.82
N VAL A 3 7.90 -24.51 12.23
CA VAL A 3 7.52 -24.35 10.83
C VAL A 3 6.18 -23.62 10.84
N MET A 4 6.11 -22.51 10.11
CA MET A 4 4.86 -21.79 9.89
C MET A 4 4.43 -22.05 8.44
N ASP A 5 3.28 -22.68 8.30
CA ASP A 5 2.67 -22.98 7.02
C ASP A 5 1.51 -22.01 6.78
N TYR A 6 1.52 -21.32 5.65
CA TYR A 6 0.37 -20.56 5.20
C TYR A 6 -0.07 -21.02 3.81
N ALA A 7 -1.37 -21.23 3.67
CA ALA A 7 -2.00 -21.68 2.43
C ALA A 7 -2.99 -20.61 1.95
N CYS A 8 -2.84 -20.19 0.70
CA CYS A 8 -3.75 -19.24 0.07
C CYS A 8 -4.69 -19.97 -0.89
N LYS A 9 -6.00 -19.75 -0.71
CA LYS A 9 -7.03 -20.22 -1.64
C LYS A 9 -7.65 -19.02 -2.33
N CYS A 10 -7.52 -18.97 -3.65
CA CYS A 10 -8.06 -17.91 -4.48
C CYS A 10 -9.23 -18.46 -5.31
N ARG A 11 -10.22 -17.62 -5.59
CA ARG A 11 -11.32 -17.96 -6.51
C ARG A 11 -11.28 -16.98 -7.68
N PHE A 12 -11.22 -17.50 -8.89
CA PHE A 12 -11.26 -16.71 -10.12
C PHE A 12 -12.24 -17.37 -11.09
N GLN A 13 -13.20 -16.60 -11.61
CA GLN A 13 -14.26 -17.08 -12.50
C GLN A 13 -14.97 -18.36 -12.00
N GLY A 14 -15.28 -18.43 -10.70
CA GLY A 14 -15.95 -19.58 -10.08
C GLY A 14 -15.06 -20.81 -9.82
N LYS A 15 -13.85 -20.86 -10.38
CA LYS A 15 -12.87 -21.93 -10.13
C LYS A 15 -11.99 -21.57 -8.94
N THR A 16 -11.73 -22.53 -8.05
CA THR A 16 -10.83 -22.34 -6.92
C THR A 16 -9.43 -22.80 -7.29
N PHE A 17 -8.45 -21.94 -7.06
CA PHE A 17 -7.03 -22.22 -7.21
C PHE A 17 -6.41 -22.25 -5.83
N GLN A 18 -5.62 -23.27 -5.55
CA GLN A 18 -4.83 -23.35 -4.34
C GLN A 18 -3.40 -23.02 -4.70
N ALA A 19 -2.88 -21.91 -4.15
CA ALA A 19 -1.47 -21.62 -4.29
C ALA A 19 -0.67 -22.67 -3.49
N PRO A 20 0.51 -23.10 -3.97
CA PRO A 20 1.38 -23.95 -3.17
C PRO A 20 1.65 -23.29 -1.81
N PRO A 21 1.62 -24.06 -0.72
CA PRO A 21 1.88 -23.51 0.60
C PRO A 21 3.31 -22.97 0.63
N ALA A 22 3.45 -21.78 1.18
CA ALA A 22 4.77 -21.23 1.48
C ALA A 22 5.13 -21.66 2.90
N ILE A 23 6.30 -22.30 2.99
CA ILE A 23 6.83 -22.86 4.21
C ILE A 23 7.90 -21.89 4.70
N LEU A 24 7.68 -21.30 5.86
CA LEU A 24 8.66 -20.44 6.51
C LEU A 24 9.25 -21.19 7.70
N THR A 25 10.56 -21.40 7.63
CA THR A 25 11.31 -22.04 8.71
C THR A 25 11.81 -20.98 9.69
N VAL A 26 11.32 -21.02 10.92
CA VAL A 26 11.81 -20.15 12.00
C VAL A 26 12.87 -20.90 12.82
N CYS A 27 14.12 -20.46 12.68
CA CYS A 27 15.25 -20.97 13.43
C CYS A 27 15.54 -20.06 14.63
N ARG A 28 15.68 -20.65 15.82
CA ARG A 28 16.17 -19.95 17.01
C ARG A 28 17.66 -20.23 17.16
N THR A 29 18.49 -19.19 17.13
CA THR A 29 19.93 -19.30 17.40
C THR A 29 20.23 -18.88 18.84
N ARG A 30 21.14 -19.59 19.53
CA ARG A 30 21.58 -19.22 20.89
C ARG A 30 22.49 -17.98 20.92
N LYS A 31 23.05 -17.61 19.77
CA LYS A 31 23.81 -16.38 19.57
C LYS A 31 22.92 -15.37 18.85
N SER A 32 22.94 -14.11 19.29
CA SER A 32 22.46 -13.00 18.47
C SER A 32 23.30 -13.01 17.20
N ALA A 33 22.67 -13.33 16.07
CA ALA A 33 23.34 -13.10 14.80
C ALA A 33 23.39 -11.58 14.60
N ASP A 34 24.55 -11.01 14.26
CA ASP A 34 24.69 -9.64 13.73
C ASP A 34 24.08 -9.53 12.31
N GLN A 35 23.00 -10.26 12.05
CA GLN A 35 22.31 -10.21 10.78
C GLN A 35 21.41 -8.99 10.81
N GLN A 36 21.82 -7.98 10.06
CA GLN A 36 20.99 -6.85 9.72
C GLN A 36 19.68 -7.37 9.11
N GLU A 37 18.58 -7.00 9.72
CA GLU A 37 17.26 -7.32 9.22
C GLU A 37 17.09 -6.80 7.77
N ARG A 38 16.44 -7.63 6.94
CA ARG A 38 16.20 -7.35 5.53
C ARG A 38 15.40 -6.05 5.37
N SER A 39 15.79 -5.23 4.40
CA SER A 39 15.17 -3.93 4.14
C SER A 39 13.65 -4.03 3.88
N GLU A 40 13.23 -5.08 3.19
CA GLU A 40 11.85 -5.35 2.80
C GLU A 40 10.96 -5.61 4.02
N VAL A 41 11.51 -6.26 5.04
CA VAL A 41 10.80 -6.51 6.31
C VAL A 41 10.63 -5.19 7.05
N LYS A 42 11.69 -4.40 7.19
CA LYS A 42 11.64 -3.08 7.83
C LYS A 42 10.61 -2.16 7.17
N ILE A 43 10.55 -2.16 5.84
CA ILE A 43 9.60 -1.34 5.08
C ILE A 43 8.16 -1.77 5.38
N GLU A 44 7.89 -3.08 5.39
CA GLU A 44 6.55 -3.60 5.68
C GLU A 44 6.14 -3.36 7.13
N GLU A 45 7.06 -3.53 8.08
CA GLU A 45 6.83 -3.17 9.49
C GLU A 45 6.50 -1.69 9.64
N THR A 46 7.25 -0.83 8.95
CA THR A 46 7.02 0.62 8.92
C THR A 46 5.63 0.97 8.37
N ARG A 47 5.19 0.28 7.32
CA ARG A 47 3.85 0.43 6.75
C ARG A 47 2.76 0.01 7.74
N LEU A 48 2.92 -1.14 8.39
CA LEU A 48 1.97 -1.65 9.39
C LEU A 48 1.88 -0.72 10.60
N LEU A 49 3.03 -0.21 11.07
CA LEU A 49 3.09 0.78 12.15
C LEU A 49 2.33 2.05 11.76
N THR A 50 2.58 2.57 10.55
CA THR A 50 1.89 3.76 10.03
C THR A 50 0.38 3.55 9.98
N ALA A 51 -0.09 2.42 9.44
CA ALA A 51 -1.51 2.10 9.36
C ALA A 51 -2.16 2.00 10.75
N SER A 52 -1.48 1.34 11.69
CA SER A 52 -1.91 1.26 13.10
C SER A 52 -1.98 2.64 13.75
N THR A 53 -0.99 3.50 13.51
CA THR A 53 -0.99 4.87 14.05
C THR A 53 -2.15 5.69 13.49
N ILE A 54 -2.41 5.62 12.17
CA ILE A 54 -3.56 6.30 11.54
C ILE A 54 -4.87 5.87 12.20
N LYS A 55 -5.06 4.56 12.40
CA LYS A 55 -6.25 4.02 13.07
C LYS A 55 -6.41 4.54 14.50
N LYS A 56 -5.35 4.49 15.31
CA LYS A 56 -5.38 5.01 16.69
C LYS A 56 -5.64 6.51 16.74
N ALA A 57 -5.04 7.26 15.82
CA ALA A 57 -5.27 8.70 15.71
C ALA A 57 -6.71 9.03 15.34
N ARG A 58 -7.31 8.28 14.41
CA ARG A 58 -8.75 8.37 14.09
C ARG A 58 -9.60 8.07 15.33
N GLU A 59 -9.33 6.98 16.04
CA GLU A 59 -10.09 6.58 17.24
C GLU A 59 -10.06 7.66 18.34
N MET A 60 -8.90 8.29 18.58
CA MET A 60 -8.79 9.42 19.51
C MET A 60 -9.53 10.67 18.99
N ALA A 61 -9.41 10.99 17.71
CA ALA A 61 -10.11 12.13 17.12
C ALA A 61 -11.64 11.95 17.11
N ASP A 62 -12.13 10.71 16.96
CA ASP A 62 -13.56 10.35 17.04
C ASP A 62 -14.15 10.59 18.45
N ILE A 63 -13.33 10.57 19.52
CA ILE A 63 -13.74 10.89 20.89
C ILE A 63 -13.40 12.34 21.32
N ASN A 64 -13.16 13.23 20.35
CA ASN A 64 -12.78 14.64 20.54
C ASN A 64 -11.40 14.86 21.18
N GLU A 65 -10.53 13.84 21.21
CA GLU A 65 -9.14 13.98 21.68
C GLU A 65 -8.17 14.36 20.54
N LEU A 66 -8.55 15.36 19.76
CA LEU A 66 -7.81 15.75 18.54
C LEU A 66 -6.36 16.15 18.83
N ARG A 67 -6.08 16.77 19.98
CA ARG A 67 -4.72 17.14 20.40
C ARG A 67 -3.83 15.90 20.57
N ASN A 68 -4.34 14.86 21.21
CA ASN A 68 -3.63 13.59 21.44
C ASN A 68 -3.44 12.84 20.12
N ALA A 69 -4.48 12.82 19.26
CA ALA A 69 -4.41 12.25 17.92
C ALA A 69 -3.28 12.87 17.08
N ARG A 70 -3.22 14.21 17.04
CA ARG A 70 -2.18 14.93 16.31
C ARG A 70 -0.79 14.69 16.87
N TYR A 71 -0.64 14.70 18.19
CA TYR A 71 0.64 14.43 18.84
C TYR A 71 1.16 13.04 18.45
N MET A 72 0.31 12.01 18.53
CA MET A 72 0.68 10.63 18.15
C MET A 72 1.08 10.52 16.68
N LEU A 73 0.35 11.16 15.76
CA LEU A 73 0.70 11.18 14.34
C LEU A 73 2.03 11.90 14.10
N PHE A 74 2.26 13.01 14.79
CA PHE A 74 3.48 13.79 14.65
C PHE A 74 4.73 13.05 15.15
N GLU A 75 4.64 12.38 16.31
CA GLU A 75 5.72 11.54 16.83
C GLU A 75 6.06 10.39 15.88
N SER A 76 5.02 9.76 15.31
CA SER A 76 5.22 8.73 14.29
C SER A 76 5.86 9.30 13.02
N HIS A 77 5.56 10.54 12.65
CA HIS A 77 6.14 11.20 11.49
C HIS A 77 7.65 11.44 11.67
N ILE A 78 8.05 11.97 12.83
CA ILE A 78 9.47 12.15 13.19
C ILE A 78 10.20 10.80 13.17
N SER A 79 9.58 9.76 13.73
CA SER A 79 10.16 8.41 13.73
C SER A 79 10.39 7.86 12.31
N LEU A 80 9.59 8.29 11.32
CA LEU A 80 9.80 7.97 9.91
C LEU A 80 10.90 8.82 9.26
N GLU A 81 11.19 10.00 9.78
CA GLU A 81 12.31 10.85 9.33
C GLU A 81 13.66 10.25 9.72
N ASP A 82 13.76 9.71 10.92
CA ASP A 82 14.99 9.09 11.44
C ASP A 82 15.29 7.70 10.87
N ALA A 83 14.34 7.09 10.16
CA ALA A 83 14.55 5.81 9.51
C ALA A 83 15.48 5.97 8.28
N ASP A 84 16.55 5.17 8.22
CA ASP A 84 17.58 5.08 7.15
C ASP A 84 17.02 4.53 5.80
N VAL A 85 15.75 4.82 5.53
CA VAL A 85 14.93 4.32 4.42
C VAL A 85 14.43 5.49 3.56
N GLU A 86 15.04 6.67 3.72
CA GLU A 86 14.60 7.93 3.12
C GLU A 86 14.56 7.90 1.58
N SER A 87 15.33 7.00 0.96
CA SER A 87 15.33 6.79 -0.50
C SER A 87 14.14 5.96 -1.00
N ASN A 88 13.41 5.24 -0.13
CA ASN A 88 12.33 4.36 -0.57
C ASN A 88 11.06 5.15 -0.93
N PRO A 89 10.53 5.01 -2.16
CA PRO A 89 9.29 5.68 -2.57
C PRO A 89 8.09 5.40 -1.67
N LEU A 90 8.00 4.20 -1.10
CA LEU A 90 6.91 3.81 -0.20
C LEU A 90 6.94 4.62 1.09
N VAL A 91 8.12 4.80 1.70
CA VAL A 91 8.28 5.59 2.93
C VAL A 91 7.92 7.06 2.66
N LYS A 92 8.30 7.60 1.51
CA LYS A 92 7.88 8.96 1.11
C LYS A 92 6.36 9.08 1.04
N MET A 93 5.67 8.11 0.44
CA MET A 93 4.20 8.10 0.38
C MET A 93 3.56 7.97 1.78
N LEU A 94 4.13 7.16 2.68
CA LEU A 94 3.66 7.05 4.07
C LEU A 94 3.81 8.39 4.82
N LYS A 95 4.93 9.09 4.64
CA LYS A 95 5.16 10.43 5.21
C LYS A 95 4.12 11.42 4.70
N SER A 96 3.90 11.47 3.39
CA SER A 96 2.87 12.33 2.80
C SER A 96 1.46 12.00 3.30
N GLU A 97 1.16 10.73 3.54
CA GLU A 97 -0.15 10.29 4.06
C GLU A 97 -0.38 10.82 5.49
N GLN A 98 0.61 10.68 6.37
CA GLN A 98 0.54 11.22 7.73
C GLN A 98 0.45 12.75 7.74
N GLN A 99 1.24 13.42 6.88
CA GLN A 99 1.21 14.88 6.75
C GLN A 99 -0.17 15.38 6.30
N GLN A 100 -0.78 14.70 5.32
CA GLN A 100 -2.13 15.04 4.86
C GLN A 100 -3.16 14.87 5.98
N LEU A 101 -3.11 13.77 6.73
CA LEU A 101 -4.02 13.56 7.86
C LEU A 101 -3.84 14.62 8.96
N LEU A 102 -2.59 14.98 9.27
CA LEU A 102 -2.29 16.08 10.21
C LEU A 102 -2.91 17.41 9.77
N GLN A 103 -2.88 17.72 8.47
CA GLN A 103 -3.54 18.92 7.92
C GLN A 103 -5.07 18.85 8.05
N LEU A 104 -5.65 17.66 7.88
CA LEU A 104 -7.08 17.42 8.03
C LEU A 104 -7.54 17.32 9.50
N MET A 105 -6.60 17.29 10.45
CA MET A 105 -6.88 17.32 11.90
C MET A 105 -6.69 18.70 12.53
N LYS A 106 -6.72 19.80 11.75
CA LYS A 106 -6.53 21.17 12.29
C LYS A 106 -7.61 21.59 13.30
N SER A 107 -8.86 21.20 13.06
CA SER A 107 -10.00 21.40 13.96
C SER A 107 -10.92 20.19 13.90
N GLN A 108 -11.77 20.03 14.91
CA GLN A 108 -12.72 18.92 14.97
C GLN A 108 -13.66 18.92 13.76
N GLU A 109 -14.12 20.11 13.34
CA GLU A 109 -15.01 20.25 12.18
C GLU A 109 -14.35 19.80 10.86
N ILE A 110 -13.09 20.18 10.63
CA ILE A 110 -12.34 19.77 9.43
C ILE A 110 -12.10 18.26 9.45
N TYR A 111 -11.75 17.73 10.64
CA TYR A 111 -11.55 16.31 10.83
C TYR A 111 -12.83 15.54 10.51
N GLU A 112 -13.98 15.90 11.08
CA GLU A 112 -15.23 15.18 10.86
C GLU A 112 -15.66 15.19 9.39
N LYS A 113 -15.52 16.34 8.72
CA LYS A 113 -15.92 16.51 7.31
C LYS A 113 -14.97 15.82 6.33
N GLN A 114 -13.67 15.85 6.57
CA GLN A 114 -12.65 15.46 5.59
C GLN A 114 -11.61 14.48 6.15
N GLY A 115 -11.10 14.74 7.36
CA GLY A 115 -10.06 13.91 7.98
C GLY A 115 -10.51 12.48 8.30
N ARG A 116 -11.75 12.30 8.76
CA ARG A 116 -12.31 11.01 9.12
C ARG A 116 -12.55 10.12 7.89
N PRO A 117 -13.20 10.59 6.80
CA PRO A 117 -13.24 9.85 5.54
C PRO A 117 -11.84 9.50 5.00
N PHE A 118 -10.89 10.45 5.07
CA PHE A 118 -9.52 10.20 4.65
C PHE A 118 -8.87 9.06 5.44
N ALA A 119 -8.94 9.11 6.78
CA ALA A 119 -8.37 8.08 7.65
C ALA A 119 -8.97 6.69 7.38
N LEU A 120 -10.30 6.60 7.23
CA LEU A 120 -11.00 5.34 6.91
C LEU A 120 -10.59 4.78 5.54
N SER A 121 -10.41 5.66 4.55
CA SER A 121 -9.88 5.26 3.24
C SER A 121 -8.44 4.75 3.34
N SER A 122 -7.60 5.42 4.14
CA SER A 122 -6.23 4.98 4.41
C SER A 122 -6.18 3.61 5.10
N GLU A 123 -6.98 3.39 6.14
CA GLU A 123 -7.12 2.09 6.80
C GLU A 123 -7.51 0.99 5.81
N THR A 124 -8.59 1.22 5.04
CA THR A 124 -9.07 0.25 4.05
C THR A 124 -8.01 -0.08 2.98
N SER A 125 -7.25 0.93 2.56
CA SER A 125 -6.19 0.78 1.58
C SER A 125 -5.06 -0.10 2.10
N HIS A 126 -4.60 0.14 3.34
CA HIS A 126 -3.54 -0.63 3.98
C HIS A 126 -3.95 -2.05 4.34
N ASP A 127 -5.17 -2.26 4.81
CA ASP A 127 -5.69 -3.58 5.19
C ASP A 127 -5.81 -4.51 3.97
N ARG A 128 -6.26 -3.96 2.85
CA ARG A 128 -6.43 -4.73 1.61
C ARG A 128 -5.18 -4.75 0.75
N GLN A 129 -4.21 -3.90 1.05
CA GLN A 129 -3.08 -3.54 0.17
C GLN A 129 -3.58 -3.20 -1.24
N ARG A 130 -4.61 -2.36 -1.30
CA ARG A 130 -5.27 -1.93 -2.53
C ARG A 130 -5.45 -0.43 -2.53
N PHE A 131 -5.46 0.17 -3.70
CA PHE A 131 -5.73 1.58 -3.82
C PHE A 131 -7.14 1.91 -3.30
N ALA A 132 -7.26 3.01 -2.57
CA ALA A 132 -8.53 3.59 -2.18
C ALA A 132 -8.51 5.10 -2.48
N ALA A 133 -9.62 5.64 -2.95
CA ALA A 133 -9.70 7.06 -3.30
C ALA A 133 -9.71 7.93 -2.02
N ARG A 134 -8.78 8.88 -1.94
CA ARG A 134 -8.55 9.74 -0.76
C ARG A 134 -8.82 11.23 -1.03
N GLY A 135 -9.71 11.52 -1.97
CA GLY A 135 -9.90 12.86 -2.52
C GLY A 135 -8.85 13.21 -3.58
N ASP A 136 -8.70 14.51 -3.86
CA ASP A 136 -7.77 15.02 -4.88
C ASP A 136 -6.35 15.19 -4.33
N VAL A 137 -5.74 14.07 -3.91
CA VAL A 137 -4.36 14.03 -3.43
C VAL A 137 -3.53 13.16 -4.38
N GLU A 138 -3.11 13.77 -5.49
CA GLU A 138 -2.38 13.07 -6.56
C GLU A 138 -1.07 12.41 -6.11
N SER A 139 -0.43 12.94 -5.08
CA SER A 139 0.81 12.40 -4.53
C SER A 139 0.62 11.08 -3.77
N LEU A 140 -0.61 10.74 -3.36
CA LEU A 140 -0.91 9.57 -2.54
C LEU A 140 -1.50 8.42 -3.36
N ARG A 141 -0.65 7.75 -4.14
CA ARG A 141 -1.01 6.61 -4.99
C ARG A 141 -0.53 5.25 -4.48
N LEU A 142 -0.47 5.09 -3.16
CA LEU A 142 -0.17 3.79 -2.53
C LEU A 142 -1.09 2.70 -3.10
N PHE A 143 -0.48 1.60 -3.55
CA PHE A 143 -1.14 0.44 -4.18
C PHE A 143 -1.90 0.74 -5.49
N ALA A 144 -1.70 1.91 -6.11
CA ALA A 144 -2.20 2.15 -7.45
C ALA A 144 -1.46 1.27 -8.45
N THR A 145 -2.19 0.78 -9.45
CA THR A 145 -1.60 0.02 -10.56
C THR A 145 -1.43 0.96 -11.76
N PRO A 146 -0.49 0.68 -12.68
CA PRO A 146 -0.32 1.47 -13.90
C PRO A 146 -1.63 1.64 -14.69
N ARG A 147 -2.44 0.57 -14.77
CA ARG A 147 -3.76 0.60 -15.42
C ARG A 147 -4.72 1.60 -14.76
N MET A 148 -4.73 1.66 -13.43
CA MET A 148 -5.55 2.63 -12.70
C MET A 148 -5.12 4.08 -12.95
N ASP A 149 -3.82 4.33 -13.07
CA ASP A 149 -3.29 5.66 -13.41
C ASP A 149 -3.67 6.06 -14.84
N LYS A 150 -3.68 5.09 -15.77
CA LYS A 150 -4.13 5.30 -17.14
C LYS A 150 -5.60 5.69 -17.20
N TYR A 151 -6.47 4.96 -16.49
CA TYR A 151 -7.88 5.31 -16.39
C TYR A 151 -8.12 6.70 -15.78
N LEU A 152 -7.32 7.09 -14.78
CA LEU A 152 -7.40 8.44 -14.23
C LEU A 152 -7.02 9.51 -15.27
N LYS A 153 -5.96 9.29 -16.06
CA LYS A 153 -5.56 10.21 -17.13
C LYS A 153 -6.63 10.33 -18.22
N GLN A 154 -7.24 9.21 -18.61
CA GLN A 154 -8.32 9.18 -19.58
C GLN A 154 -9.53 9.98 -19.07
N ALA A 155 -9.94 9.75 -17.82
CA ALA A 155 -11.03 10.49 -17.18
C ALA A 155 -10.78 12.00 -17.19
N LYS A 156 -9.57 12.44 -16.78
CA LYS A 156 -9.19 13.85 -16.82
C LYS A 156 -9.23 14.45 -18.22
N SER A 157 -8.72 13.71 -19.22
CA SER A 157 -8.73 14.19 -20.61
C SER A 157 -10.14 14.31 -21.18
N PHE A 158 -11.08 13.49 -20.70
CA PHE A 158 -12.48 13.56 -21.09
C PHE A 158 -13.20 14.73 -20.39
N ASP A 159 -12.88 15.00 -19.13
CA ASP A 159 -13.38 16.17 -18.43
C ASP A 159 -12.90 17.48 -19.09
N GLU A 160 -11.68 17.49 -19.65
CA GLU A 160 -11.12 18.61 -20.42
C GLU A 160 -11.77 18.77 -21.82
N ASP A 161 -11.95 17.67 -22.56
CA ASP A 161 -12.62 17.66 -23.87
C ASP A 161 -13.50 16.40 -24.03
N PRO A 162 -14.82 16.51 -23.80
CA PRO A 162 -15.75 15.39 -23.94
C PRO A 162 -15.89 14.85 -25.37
N SER A 163 -15.41 15.59 -26.37
CA SER A 163 -15.49 15.19 -27.78
C SER A 163 -14.38 14.21 -28.15
N LYS A 164 -13.36 14.06 -27.30
CA LYS A 164 -12.23 13.18 -27.55
C LYS A 164 -12.65 11.71 -27.39
N PRO A 165 -12.40 10.85 -28.40
CA PRO A 165 -12.72 9.44 -28.27
C PRO A 165 -11.86 8.80 -27.17
N LEU A 166 -12.51 8.07 -26.27
CA LEU A 166 -11.83 7.26 -25.28
C LEU A 166 -11.20 6.04 -25.98
N PRO A 167 -9.92 5.71 -25.71
CA PRO A 167 -9.31 4.51 -26.23
C PRO A 167 -10.03 3.26 -25.70
N SER A 168 -10.03 2.20 -26.51
CA SER A 168 -10.62 0.92 -26.12
C SER A 168 -9.72 0.15 -25.15
N VAL A 169 -10.32 -0.81 -24.42
CA VAL A 169 -9.58 -1.71 -23.51
C VAL A 169 -8.46 -2.45 -24.25
N ASP A 170 -8.73 -2.90 -25.49
CA ASP A 170 -7.79 -3.64 -26.34
C ASP A 170 -6.60 -2.78 -26.78
N GLU A 171 -6.83 -1.50 -27.10
CA GLU A 171 -5.76 -0.55 -27.42
C GLU A 171 -4.89 -0.30 -26.20
N ASP A 172 -5.51 -0.16 -25.03
CA ASP A 172 -4.77 0.04 -23.80
C ASP A 172 -3.90 -1.17 -23.43
N GLU A 173 -4.41 -2.39 -23.61
CA GLU A 173 -3.65 -3.63 -23.40
C GLU A 173 -2.46 -3.73 -24.36
N LYS A 174 -2.62 -3.37 -25.63
CA LYS A 174 -1.51 -3.36 -26.60
C LYS A 174 -0.41 -2.39 -26.19
N GLU A 175 -0.76 -1.21 -25.69
CA GLU A 175 0.21 -0.23 -25.21
C GLU A 175 0.95 -0.73 -23.96
N GLU A 176 0.24 -1.36 -23.02
CA GLU A 176 0.84 -1.94 -21.82
C GLU A 176 1.80 -3.09 -22.16
N LEU A 177 1.43 -3.96 -23.09
CA LEU A 177 2.28 -5.03 -23.60
C LEU A 177 3.51 -4.49 -24.34
N ALA A 178 3.36 -3.41 -25.11
CA ALA A 178 4.48 -2.76 -25.77
C ALA A 178 5.46 -2.15 -24.76
N ALA A 179 4.95 -1.55 -23.68
CA ALA A 179 5.77 -0.95 -22.62
C ALA A 179 6.45 -1.99 -21.73
N ASN A 180 5.78 -3.11 -21.42
CA ASN A 180 6.33 -4.21 -20.64
C ASN A 180 5.83 -5.58 -21.14
N PRO A 181 6.49 -6.17 -22.14
CA PRO A 181 6.02 -7.40 -22.78
C PRO A 181 6.07 -8.62 -21.85
N LEU A 182 6.84 -8.55 -20.76
CA LEU A 182 6.97 -9.63 -19.79
C LEU A 182 5.97 -9.54 -18.63
N ALA A 183 5.29 -8.40 -18.45
CA ALA A 183 4.37 -8.19 -17.33
C ALA A 183 3.32 -9.32 -17.15
N PRO A 184 2.66 -9.85 -18.21
CA PRO A 184 1.65 -10.89 -18.06
C PRO A 184 2.22 -12.23 -17.57
N ILE A 185 3.49 -12.51 -17.86
CA ILE A 185 4.13 -13.81 -17.62
C ILE A 185 5.15 -13.77 -16.48
N ALA A 186 5.57 -12.60 -16.03
CA ALA A 186 6.61 -12.43 -15.01
C ALA A 186 6.30 -13.20 -13.71
N GLY A 187 5.06 -13.14 -13.23
CA GLY A 187 4.64 -13.86 -12.03
C GLY A 187 4.73 -15.39 -12.19
N ALA A 188 4.32 -15.91 -13.35
CA ALA A 188 4.44 -17.34 -13.66
C ALA A 188 5.91 -17.76 -13.76
N ILE A 189 6.75 -16.96 -14.43
CA ILE A 189 8.19 -17.22 -14.53
C ILE A 189 8.84 -17.25 -13.14
N SER A 190 8.60 -16.25 -12.29
CA SER A 190 9.12 -16.24 -10.92
C SER A 190 8.67 -17.46 -10.12
N PHE A 191 7.40 -17.85 -10.26
CA PHE A 191 6.86 -19.03 -9.61
C PHE A 191 7.58 -20.32 -10.04
N TYR A 192 7.76 -20.54 -11.34
CA TYR A 192 8.45 -21.72 -11.84
C TYR A 192 9.94 -21.73 -11.49
N LEU A 193 10.61 -20.58 -11.49
CA LEU A 193 11.99 -20.45 -11.02
C LEU A 193 12.13 -20.82 -9.54
N GLN A 194 11.24 -20.34 -8.68
CA GLN A 194 11.23 -20.69 -7.27
C GLN A 194 10.97 -22.17 -7.02
N LEU A 195 10.11 -22.81 -7.84
CA LEU A 195 9.91 -24.25 -7.80
C LEU A 195 11.16 -25.02 -8.22
N ALA A 196 11.84 -24.59 -9.28
CA ALA A 196 13.04 -25.25 -9.78
C ALA A 196 14.26 -25.10 -8.85
N MET A 197 14.28 -24.04 -8.03
CA MET A 197 15.33 -23.78 -7.05
C MET A 197 15.09 -24.46 -5.69
N LYS A 198 13.93 -25.11 -5.47
CA LYS A 198 13.72 -25.92 -4.27
C LYS A 198 14.57 -27.21 -4.38
N PRO A 199 15.44 -27.50 -3.40
CA PRO A 199 16.21 -28.76 -3.36
C PRO A 199 15.33 -29.98 -3.13
#